data_AF-A0A5A7SAF3-F1
#
_entry.id   AF-A0A5A7SAF3-F1
#
_cell.length_a   1.000
_cell.length_b   1.000
_cell.length_c   1.000
_cell.angle_alpha   90.00
_cell.angle_beta   90.00
_cell.angle_gamma   90.00
#
_symmetry.space_group_name_H-M   'P 1'
#
loop_
_entity.id
_entity.type
_entity.pdbx_description
1 polymer ?
#
loop_
_entity_poly.entity_id
_entity_poly.type
_entity_poly.pdbx_seq_one_letter_code
_entity_poly.pdbx_strand_id
1 'polypeptide(L)' 'MTYGAPLAAAVIPHGGGFLAILIASIMVCLIAATAAIELRRNVFVWMIGSFVVTFAATSLVHAALASS' A
#
# COMPACT_ATOMS: atom_id res chain seq x y z
N MET A 1 0.16 -34.29 -6.01
CA MET A 1 -0.66 -33.09 -6.20
C MET A 1 0.08 -31.91 -5.60
N THR A 2 1.09 -31.41 -6.31
CA THR A 2 2.03 -30.42 -5.77
C THR A 2 2.09 -29.23 -6.73
N TYR A 3 0.95 -28.57 -6.91
CA TYR A 3 0.79 -27.43 -7.82
C TYR A 3 0.95 -26.07 -7.10
N GLY A 4 1.52 -26.03 -5.88
CA GLY A 4 1.65 -24.80 -5.08
C GLY A 4 3.07 -24.22 -4.96
N ALA A 5 4.10 -25.02 -5.23
CA ALA A 5 5.49 -24.63 -5.00
C ALA A 5 6.08 -23.60 -6.00
N PRO A 6 5.80 -23.66 -7.31
CA PRO A 6 6.42 -22.70 -8.24
C PRO A 6 5.79 -21.30 -8.20
N LEU A 7 4.53 -21.17 -7.74
CA LEU A 7 3.89 -19.85 -7.60
C LEU A 7 4.42 -19.10 -6.36
N ALA A 8 4.58 -19.81 -5.24
CA ALA A 8 5.16 -19.24 -4.03
C ALA A 8 6.63 -18.82 -4.23
N ALA A 9 7.41 -19.60 -4.98
CA ALA A 9 8.80 -19.26 -5.30
C ALA A 9 8.93 -18.09 -6.32
N ALA A 10 7.94 -17.89 -7.21
CA ALA A 10 7.95 -16.80 -8.19
C ALA A 10 7.42 -15.47 -7.65
N VAL A 11 6.63 -15.46 -6.57
CA VAL A 11 6.17 -14.23 -5.91
C VAL A 11 7.28 -13.58 -5.06
N ILE A 12 8.27 -14.37 -4.64
CA ILE A 12 9.29 -13.95 -3.67
C ILE A 12 10.29 -12.89 -4.19
N PRO A 13 10.62 -12.73 -5.49
CA PRO A 13 11.53 -11.65 -5.89
C PRO A 13 10.82 -10.40 -6.42
N HIS A 14 9.48 -10.39 -6.59
CA HIS A 14 8.78 -9.26 -7.24
C HIS A 14 7.52 -8.78 -6.48
N GLY A 15 6.94 -9.62 -5.62
CA GLY A 15 5.70 -9.30 -4.88
C GLY A 15 5.91 -8.59 -3.54
N GLY A 16 7.09 -8.70 -2.93
CA GLY A 16 7.36 -8.17 -1.60
C GLY A 16 7.27 -6.64 -1.50
N GLY A 17 7.86 -5.93 -2.47
CA GLY A 17 7.81 -4.47 -2.52
C GLY A 17 6.39 -3.93 -2.73
N PHE A 18 5.66 -4.51 -3.69
CA PHE A 18 4.26 -4.14 -3.95
C PHE A 18 3.36 -4.44 -2.74
N LEU A 19 3.51 -5.61 -2.12
CA LEU A 19 2.75 -5.98 -0.93
C LEU A 19 3.06 -5.04 0.24
N ALA A 20 4.32 -4.64 0.43
CA ALA A 20 4.71 -3.68 1.45
C ALA A 20 4.07 -2.29 1.22
N ILE A 21 4.04 -1.82 -0.04
CA ILE A 21 3.36 -0.56 -0.42
C ILE A 21 1.86 -0.63 -0.12
N LEU A 22 1.23 -1.78 -0.43
CA LEU A 22 -0.19 -2.01 -0.16
C LEU A 22 -0.49 -1.99 1.34
N ILE A 23 0.28 -2.71 2.15
CA ILE A 23 0.10 -2.75 3.60
C ILE A 23 0.31 -1.36 4.21
N ALA A 24 1.36 -0.64 3.80
CA ALA A 24 1.61 0.72 4.26
C ALA A 24 0.44 1.66 3.92
N SER A 25 -0.10 1.56 2.70
CA SER A 25 -1.24 2.38 2.26
C SER A 25 -2.52 2.07 3.05
N ILE A 26 -2.76 0.81 3.41
CA ILE A 26 -3.89 0.41 4.26
C ILE A 26 -3.75 1.01 5.67
N MET A 27 -2.57 0.94 6.28
CA MET A 27 -2.33 1.52 7.61
C MET A 27 -2.59 3.03 7.63
N VAL A 28 -2.17 3.75 6.58
CA VAL A 28 -2.45 5.18 6.45
C VAL A 28 -3.93 5.47 6.26
N CYS A 29 -4.66 4.64 5.49
CA CYS A 29 -6.11 4.76 5.39
C CYS A 29 -6.83 4.64 6.73
N LEU A 30 -6.38 3.74 7.61
CA LEU A 30 -6.98 3.60 8.94
C LEU A 30 -6.76 4.87 9.78
N ILE A 31 -5.55 5.45 9.73
CA ILE A 31 -5.24 6.71 10.41
C ILE A 31 -6.09 7.86 9.84
N ALA A 32 -6.19 7.97 8.52
CA ALA A 32 -6.99 8.98 7.85
C ALA A 32 -8.49 8.83 8.13
N ALA A 33 -8.98 7.58 8.25
CA ALA A 33 -10.36 7.30 8.65
C ALA A 33 -10.63 7.79 10.07
N THR A 34 -9.75 7.48 11.03
CA THR A 34 -9.87 7.95 12.42
C THR A 34 -9.86 9.48 12.48
N ALA A 35 -8.92 10.13 11.81
CA ALA A 35 -8.83 11.59 11.75
C ALA A 35 -10.08 12.22 11.09
N ALA A 36 -10.63 11.60 10.06
CA ALA A 36 -11.84 12.08 9.41
C ALA A 36 -13.08 11.97 10.31
N ILE A 37 -13.18 10.90 11.11
CA ILE A 37 -14.24 10.72 12.11
C ILE A 37 -14.14 11.81 13.18
N GLU A 38 -12.94 12.08 13.71
CA GLU A 38 -12.70 13.11 14.73
C GLU A 38 -13.06 14.51 14.21
N LEU A 39 -12.74 14.81 12.96
CA LEU A 39 -13.03 16.10 12.34
C LEU A 39 -14.47 16.21 11.79
N ARG A 40 -15.30 15.17 11.95
CA ARG A 40 -16.66 15.06 11.37
C ARG A 40 -16.68 15.34 9.86
N ARG A 41 -15.63 14.91 9.15
CA ARG A 41 -15.48 15.06 7.71
C ARG A 41 -15.88 13.81 6.97
N ASN A 42 -15.97 13.92 5.65
CA ASN A 42 -16.36 12.81 4.80
C ASN A 42 -15.23 11.75 4.74
N VAL A 43 -15.44 10.65 5.47
CA VAL A 43 -14.46 9.58 5.69
C VAL A 43 -14.00 8.96 4.37
N PHE A 44 -14.92 8.75 3.42
CA PHE A 44 -14.59 8.16 2.12
C PHE A 44 -13.58 9.00 1.33
N VAL A 45 -13.76 10.32 1.31
CA VAL A 45 -12.86 11.23 0.60
C VAL A 45 -11.47 11.25 1.25
N TRP A 46 -11.43 11.22 2.59
CA TRP A 46 -10.18 11.18 3.34
C TRP A 46 -9.42 9.87 3.14
N MET A 47 -10.11 8.73 3.21
CA MET A 47 -9.51 7.42 2.98
C MET A 47 -8.98 7.26 1.55
N ILE A 48 -9.77 7.63 0.54
CA ILE A 48 -9.33 7.53 -0.87
C ILE A 48 -8.16 8.49 -1.13
N GLY A 49 -8.26 9.74 -0.64
CA GLY A 49 -7.20 10.73 -0.78
C GLY A 49 -5.89 10.26 -0.14
N SER A 50 -5.95 9.77 1.10
CA SER A 50 -4.77 9.26 1.81
C SER A 50 -4.19 8.01 1.15
N PHE A 51 -5.04 7.12 0.63
CA PHE A 51 -4.61 5.93 -0.10
C PHE A 51 -3.80 6.31 -1.33
N VAL A 52 -4.37 7.17 -2.18
CA VAL A 52 -3.75 7.57 -3.46
C VAL A 52 -2.43 8.31 -3.22
N VAL A 53 -2.40 9.24 -2.26
CA VAL A 53 -1.18 10.00 -1.93
C VAL A 53 -0.08 9.08 -1.40
N THR A 54 -0.40 8.19 -0.47
CA THR A 54 0.58 7.26 0.12
C THR A 54 1.08 6.26 -0.91
N PHE A 55 0.16 5.69 -1.71
CA PHE A 55 0.51 4.76 -2.77
C PHE A 55 1.44 5.39 -3.80
N ALA A 56 1.14 6.62 -4.25
CA ALA A 56 1.97 7.36 -5.19
C ALA A 56 3.35 7.70 -4.60
N ALA A 57 3.40 8.21 -3.37
CA ALA A 57 4.65 8.57 -2.70
C ALA A 57 5.56 7.35 -2.49
N THR A 58 4.99 6.25 -2.00
CA THR A 58 5.76 5.03 -1.73
C THR A 58 6.21 4.36 -3.03
N SER A 59 5.38 4.39 -4.08
CA SER A 59 5.77 3.91 -5.41
C SER A 59 6.91 4.73 -6.01
N LEU A 60 6.89 6.06 -5.84
CA LEU A 60 7.97 6.94 -6.30
C LEU A 60 9.28 6.67 -5.56
N VAL A 61 9.21 6.49 -4.23
CA VAL A 61 10.39 6.15 -3.41
C VAL A 61 10.97 4.80 -3.81
N HIS A 62 10.11 3.78 -4.02
CA HIS A 62 10.55 2.48 -4.49
C HIS A 62 11.23 2.56 -5.86
N ALA A 63 10.66 3.33 -6.80
CA ALA A 63 11.26 3.55 -8.11
C ALA A 63 12.61 4.27 -8.01
N ALA A 64 12.72 5.29 -7.14
CA ALA A 64 13.98 6.01 -6.93
C ALA A 64 15.08 5.12 -6.36
N LEU A 65 14.74 4.28 -5.37
CA LEU A 65 15.67 3.30 -4.78
C LEU A 65 16.07 2.20 -5.77
N ALA A 66 15.18 1.83 -6.70
CA ALA A 66 15.50 0.87 -7.76
C ALA A 66 16.43 1.45 -8.83
N SER A 67 16.54 2.79 -8.93
CA SER A 67 17.38 3.49 -9.91
C SER A 67 18.76 3.95 -9.39
N SER A 68 19.06 3.69 -8.12
CA SER A 68 20.31 4.05 -7.42
C SER A 68 21.17 2.83 -7.13
#